data_AF-A0A6H9HTJ8-F1
#
_entry.id   AF-A0A6H9HTJ8-F1
#
_cell.length_a   1.000
_cell.length_b   1.000
_cell.length_c   1.000
_cell.angle_alpha   90.00
_cell.angle_beta   90.00
_cell.angle_gamma   90.00
#
_symmetry.space_group_name_H-M   'P 1'
#
loop_
_entity.id
_entity.type
_entity.pdbx_description
1 polymer ?
#
loop_
_entity_poly.entity_id
_entity_poly.type
_entity_poly.pdbx_seq_one_letter_code
_entity_poly.pdbx_strand_id
1 'polypeptide(L)'
;MRMAYLLLAHDGPEQLQRLIETLLGPDNDDFAVIHADRRSALWSALRRSLPGPPGRVHLVPDPVAVRWGHWSQVAATEKLVRESVRIGCDHAHLLSGADWPTIARADLAAALAGDLCHVEVRPGHMAERMQTYRFDTRWLRLDPARDRLAYALTWELRRLSRWLDGTREKLGRARAQPFGPWAYGSQWWTLPADALAVLARELPLLLRSGRLNGTLCSDEHVVPTLIARHFSGRIAGNRRFVRFPGGASSPRLLDAHDLPEVAASGDWFMRKVAAAHDPFFMTLPAATPAPDRDRTATE
;
A
#
# COMPACT_ATOMS: atom_id res chain seq x y z
N MET A 1 3.34 4.56 22.21
CA MET A 1 2.84 3.88 21.01
C MET A 1 3.98 3.70 20.03
N ARG A 2 4.15 2.48 19.53
CA ARG A 2 5.14 2.05 18.56
C ARG A 2 4.49 1.81 17.21
N MET A 3 4.93 2.50 16.17
CA MET A 3 4.39 2.39 14.82
C MET A 3 5.32 1.60 13.90
N ALA A 4 4.72 0.83 12.98
CA ALA A 4 5.44 0.14 11.91
C ALA A 4 5.12 0.77 10.55
N TYR A 5 6.14 1.13 9.78
CA TYR A 5 5.99 1.64 8.42
C TYR A 5 6.31 0.52 7.43
N LEU A 6 5.29 0.02 6.74
CA LEU A 6 5.39 -1.09 5.80
C LEU A 6 5.54 -0.52 4.39
N LEU A 7 6.76 -0.58 3.84
CA LEU A 7 7.15 0.14 2.64
C LEU A 7 7.23 -0.80 1.42
N LEU A 8 6.34 -0.59 0.45
CA LEU A 8 6.41 -1.18 -0.90
C LEU A 8 7.24 -0.27 -1.81
N ALA A 9 8.51 -0.61 -2.03
CA ALA A 9 9.44 0.21 -2.81
C ALA A 9 9.96 -0.52 -4.05
N HIS A 10 10.27 0.22 -5.12
CA HIS A 10 10.87 -0.35 -6.33
C HIS A 10 11.87 0.58 -7.03
N ASP A 11 12.02 1.82 -6.55
CA ASP A 11 12.91 2.83 -7.12
C ASP A 11 13.15 3.97 -6.11
N GLY A 12 14.00 4.94 -6.47
CA GLY A 12 14.21 6.19 -5.74
C GLY A 12 14.92 6.01 -4.39
N PRO A 13 16.15 5.46 -4.34
CA PRO A 13 16.84 5.16 -3.09
C PRO A 13 17.03 6.37 -2.18
N GLU A 14 17.37 7.54 -2.73
CA GLU A 14 17.56 8.77 -1.97
C GLU A 14 16.25 9.28 -1.36
N GLN A 15 15.15 9.28 -2.13
CA GLN A 15 13.83 9.63 -1.61
C GLN A 15 13.36 8.66 -0.54
N LEU A 16 13.58 7.36 -0.73
CA LEU A 16 13.26 6.33 0.27
C LEU A 16 14.05 6.54 1.56
N GLN A 17 15.33 6.87 1.46
CA GLN A 17 16.15 7.19 2.62
C GLN A 17 15.58 8.38 3.40
N ARG A 18 15.29 9.49 2.71
CA ARG A 18 14.72 10.68 3.36
C ARG A 18 13.34 10.39 3.98
N LEU A 19 12.52 9.57 3.32
CA LEU A 19 11.23 9.12 3.88
C LEU A 19 11.44 8.37 5.19
N ILE A 20 12.38 7.42 5.23
CA ILE A 20 12.66 6.63 6.43
C ILE A 20 13.20 7.50 7.56
N GLU A 21 14.13 8.41 7.27
CA GLU A 21 14.65 9.36 8.25
C GLU A 21 13.51 10.23 8.85
N THR A 22 12.62 10.71 7.99
CA THR A 22 11.46 11.52 8.39
C THR A 22 10.46 10.74 9.25
N LEU A 23 10.15 9.50 8.89
CA LEU A 23 9.19 8.66 9.61
C LEU A 23 9.72 8.17 10.95
N LEU A 24 11.01 7.82 11.01
CA LEU A 24 11.60 7.21 12.19
C LEU A 24 12.02 8.25 13.23
N GLY A 25 12.61 9.38 12.84
CA GLY A 25 13.12 10.38 13.79
C GLY A 25 14.04 9.81 14.89
N PRO A 26 14.58 10.66 15.79
CA PRO A 26 15.42 10.19 16.89
C PRO A 26 14.63 9.70 18.13
N ASP A 27 13.49 10.34 18.45
CA ASP A 27 12.86 10.25 19.78
C ASP A 27 11.69 9.26 19.85
N ASN A 28 11.82 8.08 19.24
CA ASN A 28 10.81 7.02 19.34
C ASN A 28 11.34 5.63 18.91
N ASP A 29 10.52 4.60 19.18
CA ASP A 29 10.82 3.20 18.89
C ASP A 29 10.16 2.67 17.60
N ASP A 30 9.66 3.57 16.74
CA ASP A 30 9.05 3.17 15.47
C ASP A 30 10.07 2.46 14.59
N PHE A 31 9.59 1.63 13.67
CA PHE A 31 10.45 0.90 12.75
C PHE A 31 9.85 0.81 11.35
N ALA A 32 10.71 0.58 10.36
CA ALA A 32 10.32 0.38 8.98
C ALA A 32 10.59 -1.06 8.54
N VAL A 33 9.63 -1.66 7.84
CA VAL A 33 9.83 -2.91 7.11
C VAL A 33 9.76 -2.60 5.62
N ILE A 34 10.80 -2.91 4.88
CA ILE A 34 10.93 -2.60 3.47
C ILE A 34 10.80 -3.86 2.64
N HIS A 35 9.84 -3.85 1.72
CA HIS A 35 9.80 -4.75 0.58
C HIS A 35 10.27 -3.96 -0.63
N ALA A 36 11.50 -4.23 -1.08
CA ALA A 36 11.99 -3.73 -2.35
C ALA A 36 11.75 -4.78 -3.44
N ASP A 37 11.05 -4.40 -4.52
CA ASP A 37 10.69 -5.31 -5.61
C ASP A 37 11.91 -6.12 -6.07
N ARG A 38 11.78 -7.44 -6.14
CA ARG A 38 12.85 -8.36 -6.55
C ARG A 38 13.49 -8.01 -7.90
N ARG A 39 12.74 -7.35 -8.79
CA ARG A 39 13.21 -6.93 -10.13
C ARG A 39 13.90 -5.56 -10.13
N SER A 40 13.85 -4.82 -9.04
CA SER A 40 14.42 -3.48 -8.94
C SER A 40 15.92 -3.49 -8.65
N ALA A 41 16.64 -2.49 -9.16
CA ALA A 41 18.01 -2.23 -8.71
C ALA A 41 18.06 -1.82 -7.23
N LEU A 42 16.97 -1.25 -6.71
CA LEU A 42 16.81 -0.86 -5.32
C LEU A 42 17.01 -2.05 -4.37
N TRP A 43 16.45 -3.23 -4.68
CA TRP A 43 16.66 -4.43 -3.87
C TRP A 43 18.15 -4.74 -3.68
N SER A 44 18.90 -4.77 -4.78
CA SER A 44 20.33 -5.03 -4.76
C SER A 44 21.11 -3.97 -3.97
N ALA A 45 20.69 -2.71 -4.02
CA ALA A 45 21.30 -1.62 -3.25
C ALA A 45 21.03 -1.78 -1.75
N LEU A 46 19.78 -2.01 -1.35
CA LEU A 46 19.38 -2.12 0.05
C LEU A 46 19.99 -3.35 0.75
N ARG A 47 20.22 -4.43 0.01
CA ARG A 47 20.95 -5.60 0.56
C ARG A 47 22.38 -5.27 1.00
N ARG A 48 23.02 -4.28 0.39
CA ARG A 48 24.39 -3.86 0.73
C ARG A 48 24.40 -2.83 1.85
N SER A 49 23.42 -1.92 1.84
CA SER A 49 23.32 -0.85 2.82
C SER A 49 21.86 -0.51 3.06
N LEU A 50 21.41 -0.63 4.32
CA LEU A 50 20.08 -0.20 4.72
C LEU A 50 20.10 1.29 5.08
N PRO A 51 19.12 2.08 4.61
CA PRO A 51 18.94 3.45 5.07
C PRO A 51 18.49 3.46 6.52
N GLY A 52 18.91 4.47 7.28
CA GLY A 52 18.40 4.73 8.63
C GLY A 52 19.11 3.99 9.77
N PRO A 53 18.60 4.15 11.01
CA PRO A 53 19.28 3.65 12.20
C PRO A 53 19.30 2.11 12.27
N PRO A 54 20.45 1.49 12.62
CA PRO A 54 20.54 0.04 12.81
C PRO A 54 19.47 -0.50 13.77
N GLY A 55 18.86 -1.62 13.41
CA GLY A 55 17.85 -2.29 14.25
C GLY A 55 16.44 -1.71 14.18
N ARG A 56 16.23 -0.56 13.52
CA ARG A 56 14.89 0.02 13.28
C ARG A 56 14.43 -0.07 11.83
N VAL A 57 15.29 -0.56 10.94
CA VAL A 57 15.00 -0.74 9.52
C VAL A 57 15.25 -2.18 9.14
N HIS A 58 14.20 -2.84 8.65
CA HIS A 58 14.19 -4.26 8.36
C HIS A 58 13.88 -4.47 6.88
N LEU A 59 14.75 -5.19 6.18
CA LEU A 59 14.57 -5.49 4.78
C LEU A 59 14.04 -6.91 4.61
N VAL A 60 12.95 -7.07 3.86
CA VAL A 60 12.36 -8.39 3.55
C VAL A 60 13.40 -9.21 2.76
N PRO A 61 13.89 -10.36 3.29
CA PRO A 61 15.04 -11.06 2.74
C PRO A 61 14.77 -11.75 1.40
N ASP A 62 13.54 -12.19 1.17
CA ASP A 62 13.08 -12.79 -0.08
C ASP A 62 11.94 -11.92 -0.63
N PRO A 63 12.20 -10.89 -1.46
CA PRO A 63 11.15 -10.05 -2.00
C PRO A 63 10.39 -10.74 -3.14
N VAL A 64 9.22 -10.20 -3.43
CA VAL A 64 8.35 -10.64 -4.54
C VAL A 64 8.69 -9.81 -5.77
N ALA A 65 8.69 -10.44 -6.95
CA ALA A 65 8.68 -9.71 -8.22
C ALA A 65 7.28 -9.13 -8.45
N VAL A 66 7.08 -7.86 -8.15
CA VAL A 66 5.75 -7.25 -8.17
C VAL A 66 5.36 -6.93 -9.62
N ARG A 67 4.06 -7.03 -9.87
CA ARG A 67 3.43 -6.68 -11.14
C ARG A 67 2.22 -5.82 -10.80
N TRP A 68 2.07 -4.72 -11.50
CA TRP A 68 0.98 -3.77 -11.21
C TRP A 68 -0.39 -4.38 -11.51
N GLY A 69 -1.32 -4.22 -10.57
CA GLY A 69 -2.66 -4.83 -10.56
C GLY A 69 -2.64 -6.36 -10.51
N HIS A 70 -1.58 -7.00 -10.03
CA HIS A 70 -1.48 -8.45 -9.91
C HIS A 70 -1.46 -8.88 -8.44
N TRP A 71 -1.84 -10.12 -8.15
CA TRP A 71 -1.84 -10.66 -6.78
C TRP A 71 -0.47 -10.63 -6.09
N SER A 72 0.62 -10.43 -6.84
CA SER A 72 1.96 -10.25 -6.27
C SER A 72 2.07 -9.01 -5.37
N GLN A 73 1.18 -8.01 -5.50
CA GLN A 73 1.06 -6.92 -4.52
C GLN A 73 0.55 -7.41 -3.16
N VAL A 74 -0.45 -8.30 -3.16
CA VAL A 74 -0.94 -8.95 -1.93
C VAL A 74 0.16 -9.83 -1.31
N ALA A 75 0.93 -10.54 -2.14
CA ALA A 75 2.06 -11.34 -1.67
C ALA A 75 3.20 -10.49 -1.07
N ALA A 76 3.47 -9.31 -1.64
CA ALA A 76 4.43 -8.37 -1.06
C ALA A 76 3.93 -7.83 0.29
N THR A 77 2.65 -7.48 0.35
CA THR A 77 1.98 -7.00 1.57
C THR A 77 1.99 -8.07 2.67
N GLU A 78 1.75 -9.34 2.35
CA GLU A 78 1.83 -10.46 3.30
C GLU A 78 3.20 -10.53 3.99
N LYS A 79 4.30 -10.39 3.22
CA LYS A 79 5.66 -10.44 3.78
C LYS A 79 5.93 -9.27 4.73
N LEU A 80 5.45 -8.07 4.39
CA LEU A 80 5.53 -6.88 5.25
C LEU A 80 4.75 -7.07 6.55
N VAL A 81 3.48 -7.51 6.44
CA VAL A 81 2.60 -7.75 7.59
C VAL A 81 3.21 -8.79 8.52
N ARG A 82 3.65 -9.93 7.97
CA ARG A 82 4.26 -11.02 8.76
C ARG A 82 5.46 -10.53 9.57
N GLU A 83 6.33 -9.74 8.97
CA GLU A 83 7.51 -9.21 9.65
C GLU A 83 7.15 -8.18 10.71
N SER A 84 6.17 -7.31 10.45
CA SER A 84 5.69 -6.33 11.44
C SER A 84 5.04 -6.97 12.66
N VAL A 85 4.27 -8.05 12.46
CA VAL A 85 3.67 -8.83 13.55
C VAL A 85 4.74 -9.57 14.34
N ARG A 86 5.78 -10.09 13.67
CA ARG A 86 6.93 -10.75 14.33
C ARG A 86 7.70 -9.79 15.24
N ILE A 87 7.87 -8.53 14.82
CA ILE A 87 8.60 -7.50 15.58
C ILE A 87 7.73 -6.89 16.70
N GLY A 88 6.43 -6.78 16.45
CA GLY A 88 5.45 -6.18 17.38
C GLY A 88 5.35 -4.67 17.23
N CYS A 89 4.13 -4.18 16.96
CA CYS A 89 3.76 -2.77 16.86
C CYS A 89 2.32 -2.58 17.34
N ASP A 90 1.96 -1.35 17.72
CA ASP A 90 0.59 -1.00 18.07
C ASP A 90 -0.25 -0.69 16.82
N HIS A 91 0.39 -0.05 15.83
CA HIS A 91 -0.20 0.33 14.56
C HIS A 91 0.80 0.13 13.43
N ALA A 92 0.30 -0.22 12.24
CA ALA A 92 1.11 -0.24 11.03
C ALA A 92 0.48 0.57 9.89
N HIS A 93 1.33 1.20 9.10
CA HIS A 93 0.99 2.01 7.94
C HIS A 93 1.53 1.33 6.69
N LEU A 94 0.66 0.92 5.77
CA LEU A 94 1.11 0.49 4.45
C LEU A 94 1.32 1.72 3.57
N LEU A 95 2.55 1.89 3.08
CA LEU A 95 3.00 2.98 2.24
C LEU A 95 3.89 2.42 1.12
N SER A 96 4.26 3.28 0.19
CA SER A 96 5.27 3.07 -0.84
C SER A 96 6.37 4.11 -0.73
N GLY A 97 7.44 3.95 -1.51
CA GLY A 97 8.48 4.97 -1.64
C GLY A 97 8.02 6.31 -2.26
N ALA A 98 6.77 6.40 -2.73
CA ALA A 98 6.19 7.61 -3.32
C ALA A 98 5.07 8.23 -2.49
N ASP A 99 4.94 7.83 -1.22
CA ASP A 99 4.12 8.50 -0.22
C ASP A 99 5.00 9.35 0.68
N TRP A 100 4.38 10.34 1.33
CA TRP A 100 5.08 11.20 2.28
C TRP A 100 4.16 11.61 3.44
N PRO A 101 4.66 11.65 4.69
CA PRO A 101 3.87 12.13 5.83
C PRO A 101 3.56 13.63 5.70
N THR A 102 2.33 14.01 6.03
CA THR A 102 1.85 15.40 5.95
C THR A 102 1.69 16.05 7.33
N ILE A 103 1.62 15.23 8.39
CA ILE A 103 1.49 15.66 9.78
C ILE A 103 2.66 15.17 10.62
N ALA A 104 2.90 15.83 11.75
CA ALA A 104 3.94 15.41 12.68
C ALA A 104 3.60 14.05 13.32
N ARG A 105 4.64 13.31 13.72
CA ARG A 105 4.48 12.02 14.39
C ARG A 105 3.61 12.11 15.65
N ALA A 106 3.75 13.19 16.43
CA ALA A 106 2.98 13.40 17.65
C ALA A 106 1.47 13.50 17.36
N ASP A 107 1.09 14.25 16.32
CA ASP A 107 -0.31 14.39 15.88
C ASP A 107 -0.85 13.06 15.35
N LEU A 108 -0.03 12.31 14.61
CA LEU A 108 -0.39 10.97 14.14
C LEU A 108 -0.63 10.02 15.32
N ALA A 109 0.23 10.04 16.34
CA ALA A 109 0.09 9.22 17.54
C ALA A 109 -1.17 9.58 18.34
N ALA A 110 -1.49 10.87 18.47
CA ALA A 110 -2.71 11.34 19.11
C ALA A 110 -3.96 10.90 18.33
N ALA A 111 -3.94 10.99 17.00
CA ALA A 111 -5.03 10.55 16.14
C ALA A 111 -5.27 9.04 16.17
N LEU A 112 -4.24 8.24 16.48
CA LEU A 112 -4.27 6.79 16.61
C LEU A 112 -4.54 6.29 18.03
N ALA A 113 -4.94 7.15 18.96
CA ALA A 113 -5.22 6.73 20.34
C ALA A 113 -6.45 5.77 20.45
N GLY A 114 -7.26 5.67 19.40
CA GLY A 114 -8.34 4.69 19.27
C GLY A 114 -7.92 3.39 18.59
N ASP A 115 -8.87 2.48 18.40
CA ASP A 115 -8.65 1.17 17.78
C ASP A 115 -9.19 1.11 16.33
N LEU A 116 -9.39 2.26 15.69
CA LEU A 116 -10.00 2.32 14.36
C LEU A 116 -9.09 1.73 13.26
N CYS A 117 -9.69 0.98 12.34
CA CYS A 117 -9.10 0.53 11.10
C CYS A 117 -9.26 1.61 10.04
N HIS A 118 -8.18 2.37 9.78
CA HIS A 118 -8.16 3.41 8.75
C HIS A 118 -7.92 2.80 7.38
N VAL A 119 -9.01 2.44 6.71
CA VAL A 119 -9.02 1.80 5.40
C VAL A 119 -10.28 2.18 4.65
N GLU A 120 -10.15 2.39 3.34
CA GLU A 120 -11.31 2.64 2.50
C GLU A 120 -12.03 1.32 2.22
N VAL A 121 -13.34 1.27 2.46
CA VAL A 121 -14.17 0.09 2.25
C VAL A 121 -15.47 0.48 1.57
N ARG A 122 -15.75 -0.15 0.43
CA ARG A 122 -16.96 -0.01 -0.38
C ARG A 122 -17.53 -1.42 -0.61
N PRO A 123 -18.48 -1.89 0.23
CA PRO A 123 -19.04 -3.22 0.12
C PRO A 123 -19.71 -3.46 -1.24
N GLY A 124 -19.47 -4.62 -1.86
CA GLY A 124 -20.09 -5.03 -3.13
C GLY A 124 -19.62 -4.28 -4.38
N HIS A 125 -19.00 -3.10 -4.24
CA HIS A 125 -18.44 -2.34 -5.35
C HIS A 125 -17.32 -3.14 -6.03
N MET A 126 -17.36 -3.23 -7.37
CA MET A 126 -16.36 -3.94 -8.19
C MET A 126 -16.10 -5.41 -7.80
N ALA A 127 -17.00 -6.05 -7.05
CA ALA A 127 -16.81 -7.41 -6.57
C ALA A 127 -16.63 -8.43 -7.72
N GLU A 128 -17.15 -8.13 -8.91
CA GLU A 128 -16.98 -8.93 -10.13
C GLU A 128 -15.51 -9.07 -10.56
N ARG A 129 -14.64 -8.10 -10.23
CA ARG A 129 -13.18 -8.20 -10.48
C ARG A 129 -12.58 -9.39 -9.75
N MET A 130 -13.09 -9.68 -8.56
CA MET A 130 -12.66 -10.83 -7.76
C MET A 130 -13.31 -12.14 -8.21
N GLN A 131 -14.37 -12.09 -9.02
CA GLN A 131 -15.10 -13.27 -9.50
C GLN A 131 -14.71 -13.72 -10.92
N THR A 132 -14.08 -12.83 -11.68
CA THR A 132 -13.66 -13.09 -13.06
C THR A 132 -12.22 -13.61 -13.14
N TYR A 133 -11.96 -14.50 -14.09
CA TYR A 133 -10.59 -14.89 -14.47
C TYR A 133 -10.11 -13.99 -15.60
N ARG A 134 -9.07 -13.20 -15.32
CA ARG A 134 -8.41 -12.33 -16.29
C ARG A 134 -7.05 -12.88 -16.66
N PHE A 135 -6.89 -13.14 -17.94
CA PHE A 135 -5.57 -13.36 -18.52
C PHE A 135 -4.80 -12.03 -18.56
N ASP A 136 -3.91 -11.84 -17.59
CA ASP A 136 -3.06 -10.67 -17.56
C ASP A 136 -1.98 -10.82 -18.63
N THR A 137 -2.02 -9.98 -19.65
CA THR A 137 -0.98 -9.93 -20.71
C THR A 137 -0.05 -8.74 -20.57
N ARG A 138 -0.25 -7.87 -19.58
CA ARG A 138 0.56 -6.64 -19.39
C ARG A 138 2.04 -6.95 -19.12
N TRP A 139 2.32 -8.14 -18.59
CA TRP A 139 3.69 -8.61 -18.35
C TRP A 139 4.46 -8.99 -19.61
N LEU A 140 3.79 -9.18 -20.74
CA LEU A 140 4.45 -9.45 -22.01
C LEU A 140 5.17 -8.22 -22.57
N ARG A 141 4.87 -7.01 -22.05
CA ARG A 141 5.50 -5.73 -22.44
C ARG A 141 5.54 -5.51 -23.96
N LEU A 142 4.49 -5.95 -24.66
CA LEU A 142 4.37 -5.79 -26.10
C LEU A 142 4.06 -4.34 -26.46
N ASP A 143 4.78 -3.81 -27.44
CA ASP A 143 4.52 -2.50 -28.04
C ASP A 143 3.49 -2.68 -29.18
N PRO A 144 2.30 -2.06 -29.11
CA PRO A 144 1.29 -2.21 -30.15
C PRO A 144 1.77 -1.79 -31.55
N ALA A 145 2.73 -0.86 -31.64
CA ALA A 145 3.26 -0.37 -32.91
C ALA A 145 4.29 -1.34 -33.51
N ARG A 146 5.14 -1.94 -32.66
CA ARG A 146 6.23 -2.84 -33.09
C ARG A 146 5.81 -4.31 -33.13
N ASP A 147 4.99 -4.76 -32.20
CA ASP A 147 4.63 -6.16 -31.97
C ASP A 147 3.19 -6.47 -32.41
N ARG A 148 2.74 -5.89 -33.53
CA ARG A 148 1.33 -5.91 -33.96
C ARG A 148 0.67 -7.29 -33.92
N LEU A 149 1.32 -8.32 -34.45
CA LEU A 149 0.79 -9.68 -34.49
C LEU A 149 0.68 -10.29 -33.08
N ALA A 150 1.74 -10.18 -32.29
CA ALA A 150 1.73 -10.68 -30.91
C ALA A 150 0.70 -9.93 -30.07
N TYR A 151 0.60 -8.62 -30.24
CA TYR A 151 -0.40 -7.79 -29.58
C TYR A 151 -1.82 -8.20 -29.95
N ALA A 152 -2.11 -8.41 -31.24
CA ALA A 152 -3.39 -8.95 -31.71
C ALA A 152 -3.69 -10.33 -31.10
N LEU A 153 -2.70 -11.23 -31.04
CA LEU A 153 -2.84 -12.53 -30.38
C LEU A 153 -3.20 -12.37 -28.89
N THR A 154 -2.64 -11.38 -28.17
CA THR A 154 -3.05 -11.16 -26.77
C THR A 154 -4.51 -10.76 -26.62
N TRP A 155 -5.07 -10.02 -27.59
CA TRP A 155 -6.50 -9.69 -27.61
C TRP A 155 -7.36 -10.93 -27.81
N GLU A 156 -6.94 -11.82 -28.70
CA GLU A 156 -7.61 -13.10 -28.93
C GLU A 156 -7.54 -14.01 -27.70
N LEU A 157 -6.38 -14.13 -27.05
CA LEU A 157 -6.23 -14.88 -25.80
C LEU A 157 -7.08 -14.29 -24.67
N ARG A 158 -7.18 -12.97 -24.56
CA ARG A 158 -8.07 -12.31 -23.59
C ARG A 158 -9.54 -12.59 -23.90
N ARG A 159 -9.93 -12.61 -25.18
CA ARG A 159 -11.29 -12.94 -25.62
C ARG A 159 -11.63 -14.39 -25.28
N LEU A 160 -10.74 -15.32 -25.60
CA LEU A 160 -10.87 -16.73 -25.23
C LEU A 160 -10.96 -16.91 -23.71
N SER A 161 -10.09 -16.24 -22.94
CA SER A 161 -10.13 -16.27 -21.48
C SER A 161 -11.48 -15.81 -20.92
N ARG A 162 -12.06 -14.74 -21.46
CA ARG A 162 -13.40 -14.25 -21.06
C ARG A 162 -14.50 -15.23 -21.42
N TRP A 163 -14.43 -15.83 -22.61
CA TRP A 163 -15.41 -16.83 -23.05
C TRP A 163 -15.35 -18.10 -22.19
N LEU A 164 -14.15 -18.57 -21.87
CA LEU A 164 -13.94 -19.70 -20.96
C LEU A 164 -14.48 -19.41 -19.56
N ASP A 165 -14.25 -18.20 -19.06
CA ASP A 165 -14.76 -17.77 -17.74
C ASP A 165 -16.29 -17.71 -17.71
N GLY A 166 -16.92 -17.15 -18.74
CA GLY A 166 -18.39 -17.12 -18.85
C GLY A 166 -19.00 -18.53 -18.98
N THR A 167 -18.32 -19.44 -19.68
CA THR A 167 -18.75 -20.85 -19.75
C THR A 167 -18.62 -21.55 -18.39
N ARG A 168 -17.52 -21.33 -17.67
CA ARG A 168 -17.32 -21.84 -16.31
C ARG A 168 -18.43 -21.37 -15.37
N GLU A 169 -18.80 -20.09 -15.44
CA GLU A 169 -19.87 -19.52 -14.61
C GLU A 169 -21.23 -20.16 -14.91
N LYS A 170 -21.58 -20.35 -16.19
CA LYS A 170 -22.81 -21.06 -16.60
C LYS A 170 -22.85 -22.51 -16.13
N LEU A 171 -21.70 -23.15 -15.97
CA LEU A 171 -21.56 -24.50 -15.41
C LEU A 171 -21.62 -24.52 -13.86
N GLY A 172 -22.00 -23.42 -13.21
CA GLY A 172 -22.12 -23.31 -11.76
C GLY A 172 -20.79 -23.31 -11.02
N ARG A 173 -19.66 -23.20 -11.74
CA ARG A 173 -18.31 -23.25 -11.15
C ARG A 173 -17.83 -21.86 -10.74
N ALA A 174 -18.65 -21.09 -10.03
CA ALA A 174 -18.30 -19.76 -9.54
C ALA A 174 -17.05 -19.80 -8.63
N ARG A 175 -16.27 -18.71 -8.54
CA ARG A 175 -15.08 -18.71 -7.68
C ARG A 175 -15.53 -18.62 -6.22
N ALA A 176 -14.88 -19.38 -5.35
CA ALA A 176 -15.17 -19.33 -3.92
C ALA A 176 -15.04 -17.90 -3.36
N GLN A 177 -15.84 -17.59 -2.35
CA GLN A 177 -15.80 -16.34 -1.60
C GLN A 177 -15.40 -16.65 -0.16
N PRO A 178 -14.11 -16.95 0.10
CA PRO A 178 -13.68 -17.47 1.40
C PRO A 178 -13.98 -16.52 2.57
N PHE A 179 -14.18 -15.24 2.29
CA PHE A 179 -14.50 -14.21 3.27
C PHE A 179 -15.92 -13.63 3.12
N GLY A 180 -16.77 -14.27 2.32
CA GLY A 180 -18.06 -13.72 1.92
C GLY A 180 -17.93 -12.68 0.79
N PRO A 181 -18.93 -11.80 0.61
CA PRO A 181 -18.92 -10.76 -0.41
C PRO A 181 -17.66 -9.91 -0.38
N TRP A 182 -17.05 -9.70 -1.55
CA TRP A 182 -15.88 -8.83 -1.66
C TRP A 182 -16.27 -7.36 -1.47
N ALA A 183 -15.47 -6.65 -0.69
CA ALA A 183 -15.45 -5.20 -0.65
C ALA A 183 -14.33 -4.68 -1.56
N TYR A 184 -14.46 -3.43 -1.97
CA TYR A 184 -13.43 -2.68 -2.70
C TYR A 184 -12.92 -1.51 -1.87
N GLY A 185 -11.70 -1.07 -2.13
CA GLY A 185 -11.12 0.08 -1.47
C GLY A 185 -9.74 0.42 -2.00
N SER A 186 -9.04 1.25 -1.23
CA SER A 186 -7.65 1.56 -1.50
C SER A 186 -6.73 0.42 -1.05
N GLN A 187 -5.59 0.24 -1.73
CA GLN A 187 -4.50 -0.59 -1.20
C GLN A 187 -3.94 0.02 0.11
N TRP A 188 -4.01 1.33 0.30
CA TRP A 188 -3.35 2.03 1.40
C TRP A 188 -4.21 2.10 2.66
N TRP A 189 -3.61 1.78 3.79
CA TRP A 189 -4.30 1.70 5.08
C TRP A 189 -3.37 1.97 6.26
N THR A 190 -3.98 2.26 7.40
CA THR A 190 -3.36 2.23 8.72
C THR A 190 -4.21 1.35 9.62
N LEU A 191 -3.60 0.31 10.22
CA LEU A 191 -4.32 -0.72 10.96
C LEU A 191 -3.70 -0.96 12.34
N PRO A 192 -4.52 -1.22 13.37
CA PRO A 192 -4.08 -1.62 14.71
C PRO A 192 -3.56 -3.07 14.73
N ALA A 193 -2.84 -3.40 15.80
CA ALA A 193 -2.17 -4.70 15.98
C ALA A 193 -3.09 -5.93 15.80
N ASP A 194 -4.32 -5.86 16.30
CA ASP A 194 -5.29 -6.96 16.20
C ASP A 194 -5.78 -7.20 14.77
N ALA A 195 -5.99 -6.14 14.00
CA ALA A 195 -6.24 -6.23 12.57
C ALA A 195 -5.05 -6.82 11.82
N LEU A 196 -3.82 -6.41 12.15
CA LEU A 196 -2.61 -7.00 11.56
C LEU A 196 -2.48 -8.50 11.86
N ALA A 197 -2.85 -8.94 13.06
CA ALA A 197 -2.88 -10.36 13.40
C ALA A 197 -3.86 -11.16 12.52
N VAL A 198 -5.03 -10.59 12.20
CA VAL A 198 -5.96 -11.20 11.23
C VAL A 198 -5.32 -11.27 9.85
N LEU A 199 -4.70 -10.19 9.36
CA LEU A 199 -4.04 -10.19 8.05
C LEU A 199 -2.91 -11.24 7.99
N ALA A 200 -2.07 -11.33 9.04
CA ALA A 200 -0.99 -12.30 9.13
C ALA A 200 -1.49 -13.76 9.09
N ARG A 201 -2.69 -14.02 9.62
CA ARG A 201 -3.33 -15.33 9.57
C ARG A 201 -3.96 -15.65 8.20
N GLU A 202 -4.71 -14.71 7.63
CA GLU A 202 -5.56 -14.96 6.46
C GLU A 202 -4.82 -14.82 5.12
N LEU A 203 -3.89 -13.86 4.99
CA LEU A 203 -3.19 -13.61 3.72
C LEU A 203 -2.40 -14.83 3.21
N PRO A 204 -1.62 -15.55 4.05
CA PRO A 204 -0.88 -16.72 3.57
C PRO A 204 -1.81 -17.85 3.09
N LEU A 205 -2.94 -18.07 3.77
CA LEU A 205 -3.93 -19.08 3.38
C LEU A 205 -4.57 -18.73 2.03
N LEU A 206 -4.96 -17.47 1.86
CA LEU A 206 -5.54 -16.99 0.61
C LEU A 206 -4.55 -17.12 -0.56
N LEU A 207 -3.29 -16.74 -0.37
CA LEU A 207 -2.26 -16.85 -1.39
C LEU A 207 -1.99 -18.31 -1.77
N ARG A 208 -1.85 -19.21 -0.78
CA ARG A 208 -1.62 -20.65 -1.02
C ARG A 208 -2.77 -21.33 -1.74
N SER A 209 -4.01 -20.88 -1.54
CA SER A 209 -5.17 -21.45 -2.22
C SER A 209 -5.16 -21.24 -3.75
N GLY A 210 -4.30 -20.35 -4.26
CA GLY A 210 -4.30 -19.96 -5.68
C GLY A 210 -5.53 -19.13 -6.09
N ARG A 211 -6.40 -18.77 -5.14
CA ARG A 211 -7.65 -18.04 -5.41
C ARG A 211 -7.44 -16.67 -6.02
N LEU A 212 -6.28 -16.05 -5.85
CA LEU A 212 -5.99 -14.75 -6.47
C LEU A 212 -5.40 -14.87 -7.89
N ASN A 213 -5.06 -16.07 -8.35
CA ASN A 213 -4.54 -16.28 -9.70
C ASN A 213 -5.54 -15.79 -10.75
N GLY A 214 -5.06 -15.01 -11.71
CA GLY A 214 -5.91 -14.40 -12.74
C GLY A 214 -6.88 -13.34 -12.20
N THR A 215 -6.62 -12.76 -11.03
CA THR A 215 -7.41 -11.64 -10.49
C THR A 215 -6.66 -10.33 -10.71
N LEU A 216 -7.38 -9.30 -11.13
CA LEU A 216 -6.84 -7.97 -11.38
C LEU A 216 -7.11 -7.07 -10.17
N CYS A 217 -6.08 -6.32 -9.74
CA CYS A 217 -6.15 -5.35 -8.64
C CYS A 217 -6.70 -5.96 -7.34
N SER A 218 -6.32 -7.20 -7.01
CA SER A 218 -6.79 -7.88 -5.80
C SER A 218 -6.32 -7.18 -4.51
N ASP A 219 -5.24 -6.41 -4.57
CA ASP A 219 -4.76 -5.54 -3.49
C ASP A 219 -5.81 -4.51 -3.03
N GLU A 220 -6.66 -4.04 -3.93
CA GLU A 220 -7.78 -3.12 -3.65
C GLU A 220 -9.02 -3.83 -3.08
N HIS A 221 -8.97 -5.15 -2.88
CA HIS A 221 -10.12 -5.94 -2.42
C HIS A 221 -9.82 -6.77 -1.17
N VAL A 222 -8.65 -7.40 -1.11
CA VAL A 222 -8.35 -8.41 -0.08
C VAL A 222 -8.36 -7.79 1.31
N VAL A 223 -7.59 -6.72 1.55
CA VAL A 223 -7.56 -6.07 2.87
C VAL A 223 -8.90 -5.40 3.20
N PRO A 224 -9.52 -4.59 2.32
CA PRO A 224 -10.85 -4.04 2.57
C PRO A 224 -11.89 -5.10 2.96
N THR A 225 -11.88 -6.27 2.31
CA THR A 225 -12.82 -7.36 2.61
C THR A 225 -12.56 -7.99 3.97
N LEU A 226 -11.29 -8.24 4.32
CA LEU A 226 -10.94 -8.79 5.63
C LEU A 226 -11.33 -7.82 6.76
N ILE A 227 -11.08 -6.53 6.58
CA ILE A 227 -11.46 -5.52 7.57
C ILE A 227 -12.98 -5.37 7.66
N ALA A 228 -13.69 -5.30 6.53
CA ALA A 228 -15.15 -5.27 6.49
C ALA A 228 -15.80 -6.44 7.23
N ARG A 229 -15.19 -7.63 7.13
CA ARG A 229 -15.69 -8.85 7.76
C ARG A 229 -15.42 -8.90 9.26
N HIS A 230 -14.20 -8.55 9.68
CA HIS A 230 -13.75 -8.79 11.05
C HIS A 230 -13.86 -7.56 11.97
N PHE A 231 -13.94 -6.36 11.40
CA PHE A 231 -13.85 -5.09 12.13
C PHE A 231 -14.86 -4.06 11.62
N SER A 232 -16.05 -4.48 11.17
CA SER A 232 -17.06 -3.61 10.56
C SER A 232 -17.42 -2.37 11.40
N GLY A 233 -17.43 -2.50 12.73
CA GLY A 233 -17.73 -1.40 13.66
C GLY A 233 -16.56 -0.44 13.94
N ARG A 234 -15.37 -0.68 13.37
CA ARG A 234 -14.13 0.08 13.62
C ARG A 234 -13.56 0.73 12.35
N ILE A 235 -14.31 0.77 11.25
CA ILE A 235 -13.79 1.30 9.98
C ILE A 235 -13.82 2.83 9.98
N ALA A 236 -12.71 3.43 9.57
CA ALA A 236 -12.57 4.87 9.33
C ALA A 236 -11.87 5.15 8.00
N GLY A 237 -11.96 6.38 7.50
CA GLY A 237 -11.27 6.79 6.27
C GLY A 237 -9.77 6.49 6.31
N ASN A 238 -9.19 6.14 5.16
CA ASN A 238 -7.79 5.69 5.06
C ASN A 238 -6.73 6.79 5.31
N ARG A 239 -7.13 8.06 5.41
CA ARG A 239 -6.26 9.20 5.70
C ARG A 239 -5.10 9.34 4.70
N ARG A 240 -5.42 9.28 3.41
CA ARG A 240 -4.46 9.42 2.30
C ARG A 240 -4.96 10.50 1.35
N PHE A 241 -4.18 11.59 1.23
CA PHE A 241 -4.44 12.60 0.22
C PHE A 241 -3.95 12.08 -1.14
N VAL A 242 -4.88 11.88 -2.07
CA VAL A 242 -4.58 11.35 -3.40
C VAL A 242 -5.39 12.09 -4.46
N ARG A 243 -4.74 12.51 -5.55
CA ARG A 243 -5.41 13.17 -6.68
C ARG A 243 -5.39 12.28 -7.94
N PHE A 244 -6.58 11.89 -8.37
CA PHE A 244 -6.81 11.19 -9.63
C PHE A 244 -7.30 12.17 -10.70
N PRO A 245 -6.57 12.35 -11.81
CA PRO A 245 -7.13 13.00 -12.99
C PRO A 245 -8.35 12.24 -13.50
N GLY A 246 -9.30 12.96 -14.12
CA GLY A 246 -10.52 12.35 -14.67
C GLY A 246 -10.19 11.17 -15.61
N GLY A 247 -10.73 9.99 -15.32
CA GLY A 247 -10.54 8.78 -16.12
C GLY A 247 -9.18 8.09 -15.97
N ALA A 248 -8.27 8.60 -15.14
CA ALA A 248 -6.95 8.00 -14.96
C ALA A 248 -6.98 6.73 -14.09
N SER A 249 -6.14 5.76 -14.43
CA SER A 249 -5.96 4.51 -13.68
C SER A 249 -4.88 4.59 -12.59
N SER A 250 -4.24 5.75 -12.43
CA SER A 250 -3.24 6.02 -11.39
C SER A 250 -3.30 7.48 -10.97
N PRO A 251 -2.95 7.80 -9.72
CA PRO A 251 -2.88 9.18 -9.27
C PRO A 251 -1.78 9.94 -10.00
N ARG A 252 -1.96 11.27 -10.16
CA ARG A 252 -0.92 12.13 -10.71
C ARG A 252 0.17 12.40 -9.66
N LEU A 253 1.30 12.93 -10.12
CA LEU A 253 2.29 13.51 -9.22
C LEU A 253 1.73 14.84 -8.67
N LEU A 254 1.92 15.04 -7.37
CA LEU A 254 1.61 16.30 -6.69
C LEU A 254 2.80 17.26 -6.84
N ASP A 255 2.51 18.55 -6.78
CA ASP A 255 3.49 19.64 -6.81
C ASP A 255 3.17 20.69 -5.74
N ALA A 256 4.00 21.73 -5.61
CA ALA A 256 3.85 22.75 -4.57
C ALA A 256 2.48 23.46 -4.55
N HIS A 257 1.74 23.50 -5.68
CA HIS A 257 0.42 24.12 -5.73
C HIS A 257 -0.65 23.29 -5.00
N ASP A 258 -0.40 22.01 -4.76
CA ASP A 258 -1.31 21.14 -3.99
C ASP A 258 -1.22 21.36 -2.49
N LEU A 259 -0.17 22.04 -2.00
CA LEU A 259 0.12 22.16 -0.57
C LEU A 259 -1.04 22.73 0.27
N PRO A 260 -1.79 23.76 -0.17
CA PRO A 260 -2.96 24.24 0.57
C PRO A 260 -4.06 23.17 0.71
N GLU A 261 -4.30 22.38 -0.34
CA GLU A 261 -5.31 21.31 -0.30
C GLU A 261 -4.85 20.12 0.55
N VAL A 262 -3.56 19.79 0.50
CA VAL A 262 -2.94 18.77 1.37
C VAL A 262 -3.09 19.17 2.83
N ALA A 263 -2.81 20.42 3.18
CA ALA A 263 -2.97 20.93 4.54
C ALA A 263 -4.44 20.93 4.98
N ALA A 264 -5.35 21.36 4.09
CA ALA A 264 -6.78 21.41 4.39
C ALA A 264 -7.45 20.04 4.53
N SER A 265 -6.89 18.97 3.95
CA SER A 265 -7.51 17.65 3.99
C SER A 265 -7.44 16.98 5.37
N GLY A 266 -6.42 17.33 6.17
CA GLY A 266 -6.15 16.66 7.44
C GLY A 266 -5.79 15.17 7.27
N ASP A 267 -5.39 14.75 6.07
CA ASP A 267 -4.83 13.42 5.84
C ASP A 267 -3.45 13.30 6.46
N TRP A 268 -3.03 12.08 6.73
CA TRP A 268 -1.77 11.80 7.43
C TRP A 268 -0.59 11.59 6.48
N PHE A 269 -0.89 11.16 5.26
CA PHE A 269 0.07 10.96 4.20
C PHE A 269 -0.51 11.43 2.88
N MET A 270 0.35 11.85 1.96
CA MET A 270 -0.03 12.19 0.59
C MET A 270 0.61 11.27 -0.44
N ARG A 271 -0.02 11.18 -1.60
CA ARG A 271 0.43 10.41 -2.77
C ARG A 271 -0.05 11.08 -4.07
N LYS A 272 0.73 11.10 -5.16
CA LYS A 272 2.07 10.53 -5.35
C LYS A 272 3.10 11.66 -5.41
N VAL A 273 4.26 11.49 -4.78
CA VAL A 273 5.34 12.47 -4.85
C VAL A 273 6.61 11.88 -5.47
N ALA A 274 7.39 12.75 -6.13
CA ALA A 274 8.68 12.39 -6.71
C ALA A 274 9.63 13.59 -6.69
N ALA A 275 10.80 13.45 -6.08
CA ALA A 275 11.80 14.51 -5.96
C ALA A 275 12.23 15.10 -7.32
N ALA A 276 12.34 14.24 -8.33
CA ALA A 276 12.71 14.63 -9.70
C ALA A 276 11.60 15.43 -10.42
N HIS A 277 10.37 15.43 -9.88
CA HIS A 277 9.26 16.23 -10.40
C HIS A 277 9.14 17.55 -9.65
N ASP A 278 9.01 17.48 -8.33
CA ASP A 278 8.98 18.63 -7.43
C ASP A 278 9.32 18.17 -6.00
N PRO A 279 10.41 18.67 -5.37
CA PRO A 279 10.82 18.27 -4.02
C PRO A 279 10.08 19.01 -2.89
N PHE A 280 9.02 19.79 -3.15
CA PHE A 280 8.29 20.59 -2.14
C PHE A 280 7.98 19.82 -0.84
N PHE A 281 7.61 18.55 -0.98
CA PHE A 281 7.21 17.67 0.10
C PHE A 281 8.33 17.39 1.12
N MET A 282 9.60 17.53 0.73
CA MET A 282 10.75 17.26 1.61
C MET A 282 10.87 18.22 2.80
N THR A 283 10.05 19.28 2.80
CA THR A 283 9.92 20.23 3.92
C THR A 283 8.87 19.79 4.96
N LEU A 284 8.11 18.73 4.67
CA LEU A 284 7.04 18.21 5.52
C LEU A 284 7.45 16.95 6.28
N PRO A 285 6.80 16.68 7.44
CA PRO A 285 6.00 17.63 8.20
C PRO A 285 6.90 18.75 8.74
N ALA A 286 6.38 19.98 8.80
CA ALA A 286 7.13 21.08 9.42
C ALA A 286 7.44 20.70 10.86
N ALA A 287 8.69 20.89 11.30
CA ALA A 287 9.07 20.65 12.68
C ALA A 287 8.15 21.46 13.60
N THR A 288 7.44 20.80 14.52
CA THR A 288 6.74 21.51 15.59
C THR A 288 7.81 22.29 16.36
N PRO A 289 7.72 23.62 16.50
CA PRO A 289 8.63 24.31 17.40
C PRO A 289 8.51 23.65 18.77
N ALA A 290 9.65 23.27 19.36
CA ALA A 290 9.66 22.71 20.71
C ALA A 290 8.86 23.65 21.62
N PRO A 291 8.00 23.13 22.53
CA PRO A 291 7.32 23.99 23.48
C PRO A 291 8.39 24.78 24.23
N ASP A 292 8.28 26.10 24.15
CA ASP A 292 9.20 27.07 24.72
C ASP A 292 9.29 26.80 26.24
N ARG A 293 10.34 26.10 26.66
CA ARG A 293 10.55 25.70 28.06
C ARG A 293 10.95 26.89 28.95
N ASP A 294 11.08 28.09 28.38
CA ASP A 294 11.52 29.30 29.10
C ASP A 294 10.41 30.30 29.43
N ARG A 295 9.12 29.95 29.28
CA ARG A 295 8.01 30.85 29.64
C ARG A 295 7.34 30.64 31.00
N THR A 296 7.94 29.86 31.89
CA THR A 296 7.53 29.82 33.31
C THR A 296 8.66 30.25 34.22
N ALA A 297 9.10 31.50 34.06
CA ALA A 297 9.91 32.20 35.04
C ALA A 297 9.66 33.70 34.96
N THR A 298 8.40 34.14 35.12
CA THR A 298 8.02 35.48 35.61
C THR A 298 6.49 35.61 35.60
N GLU A 299 5.88 35.35 36.75
CA GLU A 299 4.90 36.21 37.46
C GLU A 299 4.28 35.42 38.62
#